data_AF-A0A2M7KA40-F1
#
_entry.id   AF-A0A2M7KA40-F1
#
_cell.length_a   1.000
_cell.length_b   1.000
_cell.length_c   1.000
_cell.angle_alpha   90.00
_cell.angle_beta   90.00
_cell.angle_gamma   90.00
#
_symmetry.space_group_name_H-M   'P 1'
#
loop_
_entity.id
_entity.type
_entity.pdbx_description
1 polymer ?
#
loop_
_entity_poly.entity_id
_entity_poly.type
_entity_poly.pdbx_seq_one_letter_code
_entity_poly.pdbx_strand_id
1 'polypeptide(L)'
;NESTPLLYECISQYRYKEFEPFEKFSRTEKEANIIIYHSPVTKKRISNDIKNNWELKLNNQIIYNLSIETGAINMESNLSGFKVEKLYIKSGVSNINLVVPKYNSKIIIDTGASNIDIAIPENVGATVNIDSGISAKDLDIKDFTKKDGTYISNNYNYSEFKTTIEIDCGVSNIDVNYIDIP
;
A
#
# COMPACT_ATOMS: atom_id res chain seq x y z
N ASN A 1 10.93 -2.76 11.29
CA ASN A 1 11.28 -1.85 10.18
C ASN A 1 12.79 -1.86 9.97
N GLU A 2 13.26 -2.72 9.07
CA GLU A 2 14.64 -2.66 8.61
C GLU A 2 14.70 -1.73 7.40
N SER A 3 15.31 -0.54 7.56
CA SER A 3 15.65 0.34 6.44
C SER A 3 16.99 -0.05 5.85
N THR A 4 17.21 0.28 4.58
CA THR A 4 18.52 0.07 3.91
C THR A 4 19.23 1.40 3.66
N PRO A 5 20.57 1.47 3.70
CA PRO A 5 21.32 2.65 3.27
C PRO A 5 21.32 2.83 1.74
N LEU A 6 20.93 1.80 0.98
CA LEU A 6 20.75 1.86 -0.47
C LEU A 6 19.47 2.60 -0.83
N LEU A 7 19.22 2.85 -2.12
CA LEU A 7 17.93 3.40 -2.57
C LEU A 7 16.77 2.43 -2.24
N TYR A 8 17.00 1.14 -2.42
CA TYR A 8 16.16 0.05 -1.93
C TYR A 8 17.00 -1.24 -1.92
N GLU A 9 16.47 -2.26 -1.27
CA GLU A 9 16.97 -3.63 -1.31
C GLU A 9 15.76 -4.54 -1.51
N CYS A 10 15.83 -5.43 -2.51
CA CYS A 10 14.74 -6.36 -2.83
C CYS A 10 15.26 -7.79 -2.70
N ILE A 11 14.68 -8.55 -1.77
CA ILE A 11 14.98 -9.96 -1.57
C ILE A 11 13.78 -10.74 -2.10
N SER A 12 13.99 -11.52 -3.15
CA SER A 12 12.94 -12.33 -3.77
C SER A 12 13.20 -13.81 -3.56
N GLN A 13 12.17 -14.53 -3.13
CA GLN A 13 12.17 -15.98 -2.99
C GLN A 13 11.08 -16.57 -3.88
N TYR A 14 11.50 -17.33 -4.89
CA TYR A 14 10.60 -17.94 -5.86
C TYR A 14 10.97 -19.39 -6.13
N ARG A 15 9.94 -20.22 -6.36
CA ARG A 15 10.12 -21.66 -6.63
C ARG A 15 10.44 -21.96 -8.08
N TYR A 16 9.91 -21.17 -9.01
CA TYR A 16 10.00 -21.43 -10.45
C TYR A 16 10.68 -20.27 -11.15
N LYS A 17 11.52 -20.57 -12.13
CA LYS A 17 12.31 -19.56 -12.88
C LYS A 17 11.42 -18.53 -13.59
N GLU A 18 10.19 -18.89 -13.95
CA GLU A 18 9.22 -17.97 -14.54
C GLU A 18 8.82 -16.81 -13.61
N PHE A 19 9.06 -16.94 -12.29
CA PHE A 19 8.85 -15.89 -11.29
C PHE A 19 10.12 -15.11 -10.94
N GLU A 20 11.23 -15.38 -11.62
CA GLU A 20 12.46 -14.60 -11.48
C GLU A 20 12.14 -13.12 -11.75
N PRO A 21 12.43 -12.22 -10.80
CA PRO A 21 12.20 -10.80 -10.99
C PRO A 21 13.27 -10.21 -11.91
N PHE A 22 12.83 -9.35 -12.81
CA PHE A 22 13.66 -8.50 -13.65
C PHE A 22 13.57 -7.07 -13.15
N GLU A 23 14.69 -6.37 -13.24
CA GLU A 23 14.79 -4.97 -12.88
C GLU A 23 15.06 -4.12 -14.11
N LYS A 24 14.36 -2.99 -14.21
CA LYS A 24 14.71 -1.90 -15.11
C LYS A 24 14.95 -0.66 -14.28
N PHE A 25 16.08 -0.02 -14.55
CA PHE A 25 16.47 1.24 -13.92
C PHE A 25 16.61 2.32 -14.99
N SER A 26 16.06 3.50 -14.71
CA SER A 26 16.36 4.71 -15.45
C SER A 26 16.46 5.89 -14.49
N ARG A 27 17.16 6.95 -14.90
CA ARG A 27 17.37 8.13 -14.07
C ARG A 27 17.32 9.38 -14.91
N THR A 28 16.66 10.40 -14.36
CA THR A 28 16.74 11.79 -14.82
C THR A 28 17.64 12.59 -13.86
N GLU A 29 17.85 13.87 -14.12
CA GLU A 29 18.61 14.71 -13.19
C GLU A 29 17.99 14.76 -11.78
N LYS A 30 16.66 14.62 -11.68
CA LYS A 30 15.90 14.81 -10.44
C LYS A 30 15.35 13.52 -9.83
N GLU A 31 15.16 12.48 -10.63
CA GLU A 31 14.40 11.29 -10.22
C GLU A 31 15.08 10.00 -10.68
N ALA A 32 14.96 8.95 -9.87
CA ALA A 32 15.31 7.58 -10.23
C ALA A 32 14.01 6.78 -10.40
N ASN A 33 13.89 6.07 -11.52
CA ASN A 33 12.75 5.21 -11.82
C ASN A 33 13.23 3.75 -11.82
N ILE A 34 12.57 2.94 -11.00
CA ILE A 34 12.86 1.52 -10.86
C ILE A 34 11.57 0.75 -11.13
N ILE A 35 11.65 -0.24 -12.00
CA ILE A 35 10.56 -1.18 -12.26
C ILE A 35 11.07 -2.58 -11.98
N ILE A 36 10.44 -3.24 -11.02
CA ILE A 36 10.69 -4.66 -10.71
C ILE A 36 9.46 -5.43 -11.20
N TYR A 37 9.67 -6.41 -12.08
CA TYR A 37 8.58 -7.16 -12.71
C TYR A 37 8.98 -8.61 -12.96
N HIS A 38 8.02 -9.53 -12.99
CA HIS A 38 8.25 -10.88 -13.50
C HIS A 38 7.71 -11.01 -14.92
N SER A 39 8.20 -11.98 -15.69
CA SER A 39 7.63 -12.27 -17.01
C SER A 39 6.20 -12.83 -16.86
N PRO A 40 5.27 -12.51 -17.78
CA PRO A 40 3.92 -13.10 -17.73
C PRO A 40 3.97 -14.61 -17.77
N VAL A 41 3.28 -15.27 -16.84
CA VAL A 41 3.17 -16.73 -16.82
C VAL A 41 2.08 -17.16 -17.80
N THR A 42 2.46 -17.82 -18.89
CA THR A 42 1.54 -18.24 -19.97
C THR A 42 0.98 -19.68 -19.80
N LYS A 43 1.37 -20.39 -18.74
CA LYS A 43 0.96 -21.78 -18.51
C LYS A 43 -0.47 -21.87 -17.97
N LYS A 44 -1.33 -22.65 -18.65
CA LYS A 44 -2.74 -22.93 -18.29
C LYS A 44 -2.94 -23.65 -16.95
N ARG A 45 -1.91 -24.33 -16.44
CA ARG A 45 -1.89 -24.96 -15.11
C ARG A 45 -0.65 -24.49 -14.39
N ILE A 46 -0.86 -23.69 -13.35
CA ILE A 46 0.17 -23.38 -12.38
C ILE A 46 -0.16 -24.25 -11.15
N SER A 47 0.84 -24.89 -10.54
CA SER A 47 0.61 -25.77 -9.38
C SER A 47 -0.10 -25.02 -8.25
N ASN A 48 -0.92 -25.69 -7.44
CA ASN A 48 -1.60 -25.04 -6.32
C ASN A 48 -0.64 -24.46 -5.24
N ASP A 49 0.63 -24.88 -5.21
CA ASP A 49 1.67 -24.40 -4.28
C ASP A 49 2.68 -23.45 -4.94
N ILE A 50 2.18 -22.36 -5.55
CA ILE A 50 3.05 -21.25 -5.96
C ILE A 50 3.28 -20.37 -4.75
N LYS A 51 4.54 -20.24 -4.34
CA LYS A 51 4.97 -19.23 -3.38
C LYS A 51 5.98 -18.33 -4.08
N ASN A 52 5.67 -17.03 -4.07
CA ASN A 52 6.56 -15.96 -4.49
C ASN A 52 6.51 -14.92 -3.38
N ASN A 53 7.63 -14.76 -2.66
CA ASN A 53 7.73 -13.85 -1.53
C ASN A 53 8.77 -12.78 -1.82
N TRP A 54 8.37 -11.51 -1.68
CA TRP A 54 9.22 -10.37 -1.92
C TRP A 54 9.32 -9.57 -0.64
N GLU A 55 10.55 -9.31 -0.20
CA GLU A 55 10.85 -8.39 0.88
C GLU A 55 11.51 -7.15 0.27
N LEU A 56 10.83 -6.01 0.34
CA LEU A 56 11.32 -4.73 -0.15
C LEU A 56 11.69 -3.83 1.03
N LYS A 57 12.97 -3.54 1.18
CA LYS A 57 13.49 -2.59 2.16
C LYS A 57 13.74 -1.26 1.46
N LEU A 58 13.25 -0.18 2.05
CA LEU A 58 13.41 1.17 1.53
C LEU A 58 14.45 1.95 2.34
N ASN A 59 14.97 3.02 1.76
CA ASN A 59 15.72 4.04 2.49
C ASN A 59 14.74 4.95 3.21
N ASN A 60 14.97 5.32 4.46
CA ASN A 60 14.07 6.25 5.17
C ASN A 60 14.39 7.74 4.90
N GLN A 61 15.48 8.05 4.21
CA GLN A 61 15.87 9.43 3.90
C GLN A 61 15.32 9.93 2.57
N ILE A 62 14.96 9.01 1.67
CA ILE A 62 14.50 9.29 0.31
C ILE A 62 12.98 9.43 0.26
N ILE A 63 12.50 10.27 -0.66
CA ILE A 63 11.07 10.46 -0.94
C ILE A 63 10.65 9.50 -2.04
N TYR A 64 9.54 8.77 -1.85
CA TYR A 64 9.06 7.75 -2.78
C TYR A 64 7.67 8.01 -3.34
N ASN A 65 7.51 7.66 -4.61
CA ASN A 65 6.24 7.32 -5.23
C ASN A 65 6.26 5.82 -5.54
N LEU A 66 5.43 5.05 -4.84
CA LEU A 66 5.36 3.59 -4.93
C LEU A 66 4.13 3.16 -5.73
N SER A 67 4.31 2.20 -6.64
CA SER A 67 3.23 1.57 -7.40
C SER A 67 3.38 0.05 -7.35
N ILE A 68 2.33 -0.64 -6.95
CA ILE A 68 2.27 -2.10 -6.87
C ILE A 68 1.10 -2.56 -7.72
N GLU A 69 1.38 -3.29 -8.79
CA GLU A 69 0.36 -3.84 -9.69
C GLU A 69 0.55 -5.35 -9.81
N THR A 70 -0.47 -6.10 -9.40
CA THR A 70 -0.40 -7.58 -9.32
C THR A 70 -1.78 -8.19 -9.52
N GLY A 71 -1.85 -9.47 -9.89
CA GLY A 71 -3.13 -10.19 -9.95
C GLY A 71 -3.66 -10.54 -8.56
N ALA A 72 -2.76 -10.96 -7.66
CA ALA A 72 -3.08 -11.25 -6.28
C ALA A 72 -1.91 -10.90 -5.35
N ILE A 73 -2.20 -10.43 -4.13
CA ILE A 73 -1.17 -10.08 -3.14
C ILE A 73 -1.61 -10.31 -1.71
N ASN A 74 -0.67 -10.74 -0.87
CA ASN A 74 -0.74 -10.59 0.58
C ASN A 74 0.37 -9.61 0.97
N MET A 75 0.00 -8.40 1.42
CA MET A 75 0.93 -7.31 1.66
C MET A 75 0.96 -6.96 3.15
N GLU A 76 2.16 -7.00 3.73
CA GLU A 76 2.47 -6.50 5.07
C GLU A 76 3.41 -5.31 4.92
N SER A 77 2.95 -4.11 5.22
CA SER A 77 3.72 -2.89 4.98
C SER A 77 3.61 -1.91 6.14
N ASN A 78 4.75 -1.59 6.73
CA ASN A 78 4.83 -0.53 7.73
C ASN A 78 5.62 0.66 7.17
N LEU A 79 4.89 1.68 6.72
CA LEU A 79 5.49 2.87 6.10
C LEU A 79 5.74 4.01 7.09
N SER A 80 5.39 3.85 8.38
CA SER A 80 5.44 4.93 9.39
C SER A 80 6.78 5.67 9.47
N GLY A 81 7.90 4.99 9.20
CA GLY A 81 9.25 5.55 9.22
C GLY A 81 9.79 6.03 7.86
N PHE A 82 8.96 6.09 6.82
CA PHE A 82 9.39 6.37 5.44
C PHE A 82 8.66 7.58 4.85
N LYS A 83 9.33 8.32 3.94
CA LYS A 83 8.76 9.48 3.25
C LYS A 83 8.10 9.03 1.94
N VAL A 84 6.88 8.52 2.03
CA VAL A 84 6.13 8.06 0.84
C VAL A 84 5.09 9.10 0.46
N GLU A 85 5.29 9.82 -0.65
CA GLU A 85 4.34 10.83 -1.15
C GLU A 85 3.11 10.19 -1.76
N LYS A 86 3.32 9.10 -2.51
CA LYS A 86 2.24 8.36 -3.16
C LYS A 86 2.44 6.87 -3.01
N LEU A 87 1.35 6.17 -2.67
CA LEU A 87 1.25 4.73 -2.77
C LEU A 87 0.05 4.38 -3.64
N TYR A 88 0.29 3.68 -4.75
CA TYR A 88 -0.76 3.11 -5.58
C TYR A 88 -0.69 1.58 -5.52
N ILE A 89 -1.81 0.95 -5.20
CA ILE A 89 -1.95 -0.51 -5.17
C ILE A 89 -3.08 -0.89 -6.11
N LYS A 90 -2.79 -1.75 -7.09
CA LYS A 90 -3.77 -2.36 -7.97
C LYS A 90 -3.71 -3.88 -7.86
N SER A 91 -4.82 -4.51 -7.48
CA SER A 91 -4.88 -5.97 -7.40
C SER A 91 -6.25 -6.57 -7.75
N GLY A 92 -6.28 -7.76 -8.35
CA GLY A 92 -7.53 -8.50 -8.54
C GLY A 92 -8.07 -9.03 -7.20
N VAL A 93 -7.22 -9.75 -6.46
CA VAL A 93 -7.52 -10.27 -5.12
C VAL A 93 -6.45 -9.81 -4.14
N SER A 94 -6.80 -9.34 -2.95
CA SER A 94 -5.77 -8.85 -2.03
C SER A 94 -6.09 -9.03 -0.55
N ASN A 95 -5.05 -9.20 0.24
CA ASN A 95 -5.05 -8.97 1.68
C ASN A 95 -3.98 -7.91 1.97
N ILE A 96 -4.35 -6.77 2.50
CA ILE A 96 -3.49 -5.60 2.65
C ILE A 96 -3.50 -5.17 4.11
N ASN A 97 -2.35 -5.30 4.77
CA ASN A 97 -2.07 -4.74 6.08
C ASN A 97 -1.09 -3.57 5.92
N LEU A 98 -1.56 -2.35 6.15
CA LEU A 98 -0.82 -1.13 5.85
C LEU A 98 -0.77 -0.18 7.06
N VAL A 99 0.42 0.11 7.56
CA VAL A 99 0.66 1.27 8.42
C VAL A 99 1.05 2.46 7.54
N VAL A 100 0.28 3.54 7.58
CA VAL A 100 0.53 4.72 6.76
C VAL A 100 1.80 5.48 7.23
N PRO A 101 2.48 6.21 6.34
CA PRO A 101 3.67 6.98 6.71
C PRO A 101 3.35 8.16 7.63
N LYS A 102 4.28 8.50 8.53
CA LYS A 102 4.29 9.81 9.22
C LYS A 102 4.83 10.88 8.26
N TYR A 103 4.14 11.07 7.13
CA TYR A 103 4.50 11.98 6.04
C TYR A 103 3.24 12.44 5.29
N ASN A 104 3.31 13.53 4.53
CA ASN A 104 2.18 13.97 3.70
C ASN A 104 2.02 13.05 2.49
N SER A 105 0.88 12.37 2.39
CA SER A 105 0.75 11.21 1.49
C SER A 105 -0.60 11.11 0.80
N LYS A 106 -0.59 10.54 -0.40
CA LYS A 106 -1.77 10.05 -1.11
C LYS A 106 -1.68 8.53 -1.30
N ILE A 107 -2.66 7.80 -0.76
CA ILE A 107 -2.77 6.35 -0.86
C ILE A 107 -4.00 6.04 -1.71
N ILE A 108 -3.81 5.23 -2.75
CA ILE A 108 -4.88 4.81 -3.65
C ILE A 108 -4.84 3.28 -3.74
N ILE A 109 -5.96 2.62 -3.44
CA ILE A 109 -6.11 1.17 -3.46
C ILE A 109 -7.26 0.82 -4.40
N ASP A 110 -6.93 0.17 -5.52
CA ASP A 110 -7.87 -0.29 -6.56
C ASP A 110 -7.87 -1.83 -6.55
N THR A 111 -8.95 -2.44 -6.04
CA THR A 111 -9.00 -3.89 -5.82
C THR A 111 -10.30 -4.56 -6.23
N GLY A 112 -10.25 -5.79 -6.74
CA GLY A 112 -11.47 -6.55 -7.05
C GLY A 112 -12.14 -7.10 -5.79
N ALA A 113 -11.49 -8.07 -5.15
CA ALA A 113 -11.93 -8.67 -3.89
C ALA A 113 -10.83 -8.55 -2.83
N SER A 114 -11.12 -7.95 -1.66
CA SER A 114 -10.05 -7.58 -0.73
C SER A 114 -10.40 -7.67 0.75
N ASN A 115 -9.38 -7.93 1.56
CA ASN A 115 -9.35 -7.55 2.98
C ASN A 115 -8.31 -6.43 3.12
N ILE A 116 -8.69 -5.31 3.72
CA ILE A 116 -7.87 -4.10 3.80
C ILE A 116 -7.90 -3.60 5.24
N ASP A 117 -6.76 -3.66 5.91
CA ASP A 117 -6.56 -3.19 7.27
C ASP A 117 -5.54 -2.05 7.24
N ILE A 118 -5.98 -0.83 7.59
CA ILE A 118 -5.16 0.38 7.54
C ILE A 118 -4.98 0.94 8.95
N ALA A 119 -3.73 0.99 9.40
CA ALA A 119 -3.34 1.57 10.66
C ALA A 119 -2.74 2.98 10.48
N ILE A 120 -3.27 3.95 11.22
CA ILE A 120 -2.91 5.36 11.10
C ILE A 120 -2.18 5.82 12.38
N PRO A 121 -0.93 6.30 12.32
CA PRO A 121 -0.25 6.89 13.47
C PRO A 121 -1.01 8.13 14.00
N GLU A 122 -1.04 8.34 15.32
CA GLU A 122 -1.81 9.43 15.96
C GLU A 122 -1.44 10.84 15.50
N ASN A 123 -0.20 11.07 15.07
CA ASN A 123 0.24 12.37 14.55
C ASN A 123 -0.12 12.59 13.06
N VAL A 124 -0.86 11.67 12.46
CA VAL A 124 -1.34 11.73 11.07
C VAL A 124 -2.84 12.02 11.05
N GLY A 125 -3.23 13.08 10.37
CA GLY A 125 -4.60 13.40 10.03
C GLY A 125 -4.99 12.71 8.73
N ALA A 126 -6.15 12.03 8.68
CA ALA A 126 -6.54 11.28 7.51
C ALA A 126 -7.90 11.69 6.93
N THR A 127 -7.99 11.66 5.61
CA THR A 127 -9.27 11.55 4.91
C THR A 127 -9.36 10.18 4.24
N VAL A 128 -10.53 9.56 4.30
CA VAL A 128 -10.78 8.25 3.70
C VAL A 128 -12.02 8.32 2.84
N ASN A 129 -11.87 8.06 1.55
CA ASN A 129 -12.96 7.90 0.61
C ASN A 129 -13.01 6.44 0.16
N ILE A 130 -14.19 5.81 0.26
CA ILE A 130 -14.38 4.41 -0.04
C ILE A 130 -15.53 4.31 -1.04
N ASP A 131 -15.18 3.94 -2.27
CA ASP A 131 -16.12 3.51 -3.28
C ASP A 131 -16.14 1.98 -3.29
N SER A 132 -17.28 1.38 -2.97
CA SER A 132 -17.42 -0.07 -3.08
C SER A 132 -18.80 -0.53 -3.50
N GLY A 133 -18.84 -1.67 -4.19
CA GLY A 133 -20.08 -2.24 -4.73
C GLY A 133 -21.02 -2.81 -3.67
N ILE A 134 -20.51 -3.32 -2.54
CA ILE A 134 -21.30 -4.10 -1.58
C ILE A 134 -21.05 -3.73 -0.10
N SER A 135 -19.88 -3.18 0.27
CA SER A 135 -19.39 -3.20 1.66
C SER A 135 -19.32 -1.85 2.39
N ALA A 136 -19.38 -0.72 1.70
CA ALA A 136 -18.99 0.58 2.29
C ALA A 136 -20.12 1.46 2.85
N LYS A 137 -21.38 0.99 2.89
CA LYS A 137 -22.48 1.94 3.16
C LYS A 137 -22.43 2.57 4.55
N ASP A 138 -21.95 1.90 5.58
CA ASP A 138 -21.94 2.43 6.95
C ASP A 138 -20.76 1.89 7.77
N LEU A 139 -19.53 2.08 7.28
CA LEU A 139 -18.35 1.79 8.11
C LEU A 139 -18.28 2.81 9.25
N ASP A 140 -18.37 2.33 10.49
CA ASP A 140 -18.09 3.13 11.67
C ASP A 140 -16.59 3.11 11.93
N ILE A 141 -15.91 4.14 11.44
CA ILE A 141 -14.48 4.32 11.65
C ILE A 141 -14.30 5.15 12.90
N LYS A 142 -13.84 4.53 13.99
CA LYS A 142 -13.60 5.20 15.26
C LYS A 142 -12.66 6.38 15.06
N ASP A 143 -12.97 7.52 15.70
CA ASP A 143 -12.21 8.77 15.64
C ASP A 143 -12.30 9.50 14.28
N PHE A 144 -13.27 9.14 13.44
CA PHE A 144 -13.61 9.84 12.21
C PHE A 144 -15.04 10.38 12.22
N THR A 145 -15.24 11.47 11.49
CA THR A 145 -16.56 12.01 11.17
C THR A 145 -16.80 11.91 9.66
N LYS A 146 -17.93 11.33 9.25
CA LYS A 146 -18.31 11.26 7.84
C LYS A 146 -18.94 12.57 7.38
N LYS A 147 -18.39 13.18 6.33
CA LYS A 147 -18.89 14.41 5.69
C LYS A 147 -18.82 14.27 4.17
N ASP A 148 -19.94 14.52 3.48
CA ASP A 148 -20.05 14.48 2.01
C ASP A 148 -19.48 13.17 1.40
N GLY A 149 -19.72 12.03 2.06
CA GLY A 149 -19.24 10.71 1.63
C GLY A 149 -17.78 10.40 1.98
N THR A 150 -17.04 11.35 2.55
CA THR A 150 -15.65 11.18 2.99
C THR A 150 -15.57 11.07 4.51
N TYR A 151 -14.83 10.10 5.04
CA TYR A 151 -14.48 10.06 6.46
C TYR A 151 -13.30 10.98 6.72
N ILE A 152 -13.41 11.83 7.72
CA ILE A 152 -12.37 12.80 8.10
C ILE A 152 -12.00 12.55 9.55
N SER A 153 -10.72 12.34 9.83
CA SER A 153 -10.27 12.09 11.20
C SER A 153 -10.47 13.32 12.09
N ASN A 154 -10.76 13.08 13.36
CA ASN A 154 -10.99 14.15 14.35
C ASN A 154 -9.74 15.03 14.56
N ASN A 155 -8.55 14.48 14.30
CA ASN A 155 -7.28 15.19 14.40
C ASN A 155 -6.84 15.95 13.14
N TYR A 156 -7.55 15.80 12.01
CA TYR A 156 -7.10 16.23 10.69
C TYR A 156 -6.55 17.67 10.61
N ASN A 157 -7.17 18.61 11.31
CA ASN A 157 -6.79 20.02 11.25
C ASN A 157 -5.51 20.38 12.03
N TYR A 158 -5.15 19.59 13.04
CA TYR A 158 -4.03 19.87 13.94
C TYR A 158 -2.92 18.81 13.90
N SER A 159 -3.08 17.76 13.10
CA SER A 159 -2.03 16.78 12.83
C SER A 159 -0.86 17.38 12.04
N GLU A 160 0.34 16.93 12.35
CA GLU A 160 1.59 17.33 11.69
C GLU A 160 1.62 16.87 10.23
N PHE A 161 1.17 15.64 9.99
CA PHE A 161 1.11 15.02 8.67
C PHE A 161 -0.33 14.78 8.24
N LYS A 162 -0.55 14.78 6.93
CA LYS A 162 -1.88 14.54 6.34
C LYS A 162 -1.81 13.45 5.29
N THR A 163 -2.74 12.49 5.36
CA THR A 163 -2.86 11.41 4.41
C THR A 163 -4.26 11.37 3.81
N THR A 164 -4.34 11.36 2.47
CA THR A 164 -5.58 11.06 1.76
C THR A 164 -5.56 9.60 1.35
N ILE A 165 -6.62 8.87 1.68
CA ILE A 165 -6.80 7.45 1.36
C ILE A 165 -8.03 7.32 0.46
N GLU A 166 -7.83 6.79 -0.74
CA GLU A 166 -8.89 6.49 -1.72
C GLU A 166 -8.91 4.97 -1.94
N ILE A 167 -10.06 4.34 -1.68
CA ILE A 167 -10.25 2.90 -1.86
C ILE A 167 -11.38 2.71 -2.87
N ASP A 168 -11.08 2.10 -4.00
CA ASP A 168 -12.04 1.60 -4.98
C ASP A 168 -12.00 0.06 -4.92
N CYS A 169 -13.12 -0.55 -4.57
CA CYS A 169 -13.17 -2.01 -4.49
C CYS A 169 -14.52 -2.65 -4.82
N GLY A 170 -14.48 -3.84 -5.42
CA GLY A 170 -15.70 -4.59 -5.72
C GLY A 170 -16.38 -5.14 -4.46
N VAL A 171 -15.71 -6.10 -3.80
CA VAL A 171 -16.18 -6.74 -2.56
C VAL A 171 -15.05 -6.73 -1.54
N SER A 172 -15.27 -6.15 -0.37
CA SER A 172 -14.19 -5.99 0.60
C SER A 172 -14.63 -6.01 2.05
N ASN A 173 -13.70 -6.42 2.91
CA ASN A 173 -13.70 -6.03 4.32
C ASN A 173 -12.67 -4.91 4.48
N ILE A 174 -13.04 -3.82 5.14
CA ILE A 174 -12.18 -2.66 5.31
C ILE A 174 -12.21 -2.26 6.78
N ASP A 175 -11.05 -2.30 7.44
CA ASP A 175 -10.83 -1.72 8.75
C ASP A 175 -9.83 -0.56 8.63
N VAL A 176 -10.13 0.52 9.34
CA VAL A 176 -9.27 1.69 9.44
C VAL A 176 -9.25 2.10 10.89
N ASN A 177 -8.06 2.13 11.49
CA ASN A 177 -7.93 2.42 12.90
C ASN A 177 -6.67 3.24 13.21
N TYR A 178 -6.76 4.06 14.25
CA TYR A 178 -5.57 4.69 14.82
C TYR A 178 -4.74 3.68 15.60
N ILE A 179 -3.42 3.87 15.58
CA ILE A 179 -2.49 3.13 16.42
C ILE A 179 -1.50 4.08 17.10
N ASP A 180 -1.19 3.77 18.34
CA ASP A 180 -0.10 4.41 19.07
C ASP A 180 1.22 3.77 18.60
N ILE A 181 2.01 4.55 17.87
CA ILE A 181 3.36 4.16 17.46
C ILE A 181 4.33 5.10 18.16
N PRO A 182 5.07 4.59 19.17
CA PRO A 182 6.08 5.39 19.87
C PRO A 182 7.18 5.93 18.93
#